data_AF-A0AAE0QL34-F1
#
_entry.id   AF-A0AAE0QL34-F1
#
_cell.length_a   1.000
_cell.length_b   1.000
_cell.length_c   1.000
_cell.angle_alpha   90.00
_cell.angle_beta   90.00
_cell.angle_gamma   90.00
#
_symmetry.space_group_name_H-M   'P 1'
#
loop_
_entity.id
_entity.type
_entity.pdbx_description
1 polymer ?
#
loop_
_entity_poly.entity_id
_entity_poly.type
_entity_poly.pdbx_seq_one_letter_code
_entity_poly.pdbx_strand_id
1 'polypeptide(L)'
;MDRTEENRQEYKELQHRVKREVSKAKQKAYDELYTRLDTREGEKDLYRLARQREEREGSGTVRLQGEEVKKVQEFKYLGSTVQSNGECGKEVKKRVQAGWNGWRKVSGVLCDRKISARIKGEVYRTVVRPAMLYGLETVSLRKRQESELEVAELKMLRFSLGVTRLDRIRNEYIRGTAHVGRLGDKVRETRLRWFGHVQRRETIRTWHVNLV
;
A
#
# COMPACT_ATOMS: atom_id res chain seq x y z
N MET A 1 -15.94 65.05 9.29
CA MET A 1 -15.83 63.97 8.28
C MET A 1 -16.60 62.79 8.85
N ASP A 2 -17.92 62.81 8.66
CA ASP A 2 -18.90 62.12 9.49
C ASP A 2 -19.07 60.64 9.09
N ARG A 3 -19.08 59.75 10.08
CA ARG A 3 -19.16 58.29 9.90
C ARG A 3 -20.62 57.85 10.03
N THR A 4 -21.42 58.07 9.00
CA THR A 4 -22.83 57.63 8.95
C THR A 4 -22.96 56.13 8.60
N GLU A 5 -23.99 55.47 9.16
CA GLU A 5 -24.33 54.05 8.96
C GLU A 5 -24.47 53.70 7.46
N GLU A 6 -24.84 54.68 6.64
CA GLU A 6 -24.91 54.61 5.18
C GLU A 6 -23.57 54.28 4.52
N ASN A 7 -22.46 54.92 4.95
CA ASN A 7 -21.11 54.61 4.43
C ASN A 7 -20.69 53.16 4.77
N ARG A 8 -21.14 52.64 5.92
CA ARG A 8 -20.88 51.26 6.35
C ARG A 8 -21.73 50.27 5.55
N GLN A 9 -22.96 50.64 5.21
CA GLN A 9 -23.86 49.84 4.40
C GLN A 9 -23.35 49.76 2.95
N GLU A 10 -22.94 50.90 2.39
CA GLU A 10 -22.37 51.02 1.05
C GLU A 10 -21.08 50.21 0.91
N TYR A 11 -20.20 50.24 1.92
CA TYR A 11 -19.01 49.41 1.99
C TYR A 11 -19.34 47.89 2.00
N LYS A 12 -20.34 47.46 2.78
CA LYS A 12 -20.76 46.05 2.82
C LYS A 12 -21.33 45.61 1.47
N GLU A 13 -22.12 46.45 0.82
CA GLU A 13 -22.68 46.16 -0.49
C GLU A 13 -21.60 46.06 -1.57
N LEU A 14 -20.60 46.95 -1.54
CA LEU A 14 -19.44 46.88 -2.42
C LEU A 14 -18.64 45.60 -2.18
N GLN A 15 -18.37 45.22 -0.94
CA GLN A 15 -17.73 43.94 -0.60
C GLN A 15 -18.52 42.75 -1.14
N HIS A 16 -19.84 42.77 -0.96
CA HIS A 16 -20.70 41.67 -1.40
C HIS A 16 -20.73 41.54 -2.92
N ARG A 17 -20.69 42.68 -3.63
CA ARG A 17 -20.62 42.77 -5.09
C ARG A 17 -19.28 42.24 -5.60
N VAL A 18 -18.17 42.68 -5.02
CA VAL A 18 -16.81 42.18 -5.34
C VAL A 18 -16.71 40.68 -5.11
N LYS A 19 -17.21 40.17 -3.98
CA LYS A 19 -17.18 38.73 -3.66
C LYS A 19 -17.97 37.90 -4.67
N ARG A 20 -19.13 38.40 -5.13
CA ARG A 20 -19.94 37.75 -6.18
C ARG A 20 -19.20 37.73 -7.51
N GLU A 21 -18.60 38.84 -7.92
CA GLU A 21 -17.84 38.91 -9.18
C GLU A 21 -16.59 38.02 -9.14
N VAL A 22 -15.86 37.98 -8.02
CA VAL A 22 -14.74 37.03 -7.83
C VAL A 22 -15.23 35.58 -7.88
N SER A 23 -16.38 35.27 -7.28
CA SER A 23 -16.95 33.92 -7.32
C SER A 23 -17.35 33.52 -8.74
N LYS A 24 -17.96 34.42 -9.52
CA LYS A 24 -18.29 34.18 -10.93
C LYS A 24 -17.05 33.99 -11.78
N ALA A 25 -16.03 34.83 -11.59
CA ALA A 25 -14.76 34.71 -12.30
C ALA A 25 -14.06 33.38 -12.00
N LYS A 26 -14.05 32.95 -10.73
CA LYS A 26 -13.55 31.63 -10.33
C LYS A 26 -14.35 30.50 -10.98
N GLN A 27 -15.68 30.56 -10.91
CA GLN A 27 -16.54 29.53 -11.51
C GLN A 27 -16.30 29.42 -13.01
N LYS A 28 -16.24 30.55 -13.72
CA LYS A 28 -15.95 30.58 -15.15
C LYS A 28 -14.57 29.98 -15.47
N ALA A 29 -13.55 30.30 -14.67
CA ALA A 29 -12.23 29.71 -14.83
C ALA A 29 -12.22 28.19 -14.57
N TYR A 30 -13.01 27.70 -13.60
CA TYR A 30 -13.18 26.27 -13.37
C TYR A 30 -13.93 25.59 -14.51
N ASP A 31 -15.02 26.17 -15.01
CA ASP A 31 -15.81 25.62 -16.11
C ASP A 31 -14.97 25.54 -17.41
N GLU A 32 -14.18 26.57 -17.71
CA GLU A 32 -13.21 26.58 -18.83
C GLU A 32 -12.11 25.52 -18.64
N LEU A 33 -11.65 25.30 -17.41
CA LEU A 33 -10.68 24.25 -17.11
C LEU A 33 -11.27 22.85 -17.30
N TYR A 34 -12.49 22.60 -16.80
CA TYR A 34 -13.16 21.30 -16.89
C TYR A 34 -13.52 20.95 -18.33
N THR A 35 -14.04 21.90 -19.12
CA THR A 35 -14.33 21.70 -20.54
C THR A 35 -13.07 21.35 -21.35
N ARG A 36 -11.92 21.97 -21.04
CA ARG A 36 -10.64 21.62 -21.65
C ARG A 36 -10.17 20.21 -21.26
N LEU A 37 -10.32 19.84 -19.99
CA LEU A 37 -9.93 18.51 -19.47
C LEU A 37 -10.78 17.36 -20.03
N ASP A 38 -12.02 17.63 -20.47
CA ASP A 38 -12.91 16.65 -21.08
C ASP A 38 -12.50 16.28 -22.53
N THR A 39 -11.58 17.05 -23.12
CA THR A 39 -10.99 16.74 -24.42
C THR A 39 -9.78 15.80 -24.28
N ARG A 40 -9.57 14.95 -25.30
CA ARG A 40 -8.37 14.07 -25.39
C ARG A 40 -7.04 14.82 -25.32
N GLU A 41 -7.03 16.11 -25.69
CA GLU A 41 -5.84 16.95 -25.64
C GLU A 41 -5.58 17.46 -24.23
N GLY A 42 -6.62 17.89 -23.50
CA GLY A 42 -6.50 18.27 -22.09
C GLY A 42 -6.08 17.14 -21.17
N GLU A 43 -6.58 15.92 -21.40
CA GLU A 43 -6.13 14.72 -20.69
C GLU A 43 -4.63 14.46 -20.95
N LYS A 44 -4.18 14.52 -22.21
CA LYS A 44 -2.76 14.36 -22.58
C LYS A 44 -1.87 15.44 -21.98
N ASP A 45 -2.33 16.69 -21.95
CA ASP A 45 -1.60 17.79 -21.32
C ASP A 45 -1.47 17.60 -19.81
N LEU A 46 -2.51 17.09 -19.15
CA LEU A 46 -2.45 16.73 -17.73
C LEU A 46 -1.40 15.65 -17.47
N TYR A 47 -1.37 14.59 -18.27
CA TYR A 47 -0.34 13.54 -18.18
C TYR A 47 1.07 14.09 -18.46
N ARG A 48 1.21 15.00 -19.43
CA ARG A 48 2.49 15.65 -19.75
C ARG A 48 2.99 16.52 -18.60
N LEU A 49 2.10 17.30 -17.99
CA LEU A 49 2.39 18.15 -16.82
C LEU A 49 2.72 17.31 -15.58
N ALA A 50 1.96 16.24 -15.32
CA ALA A 50 2.23 15.31 -14.23
C ALA A 50 3.60 14.64 -14.40
N ARG A 51 3.93 14.19 -15.61
CA ARG A 51 5.24 13.60 -15.93
C ARG A 51 6.38 14.61 -15.77
N GLN A 52 6.23 15.83 -16.26
CA GLN A 52 7.23 16.89 -16.06
C GLN A 52 7.42 17.24 -14.58
N ARG A 53 6.36 17.15 -13.77
CA ARG A 53 6.42 17.38 -12.32
C ARG A 53 7.15 16.24 -11.60
N GLU A 54 6.88 14.99 -11.93
CA GLU A 54 7.63 13.83 -11.43
C GLU A 54 9.12 13.90 -11.81
N GLU A 55 9.43 14.30 -13.05
CA GLU A 55 10.81 14.48 -13.53
C GLU A 55 11.54 15.62 -12.77
N ARG A 56 10.83 16.71 -12.43
CA ARG A 56 11.37 17.80 -11.59
C ARG A 56 11.55 17.39 -10.13
N GLU A 57 10.59 16.69 -9.53
CA GLU A 57 10.64 16.23 -8.14
C GLU A 57 11.69 15.11 -7.96
N GLY A 58 11.94 14.29 -8.98
CA GLY A 58 13.03 13.31 -9.03
C GLY A 58 14.42 13.94 -8.86
N SER A 59 14.58 15.23 -9.16
CA SER A 59 15.84 16.00 -9.06
C SER A 59 15.94 16.87 -7.80
N GLY A 60 14.89 16.96 -6.96
CA GLY A 60 14.93 17.83 -5.76
C GLY A 60 15.83 17.27 -4.65
N THR A 61 16.85 18.00 -4.23
CA THR A 61 17.68 17.63 -3.06
C THR A 61 16.86 17.73 -1.78
N VAL A 62 16.64 16.60 -1.09
CA VAL A 62 15.93 16.58 0.20
C VAL A 62 16.94 16.83 1.31
N ARG A 63 16.79 17.94 2.04
CA ARG A 63 17.64 18.28 3.19
C ARG A 63 16.88 18.06 4.49
N LEU A 64 17.46 17.31 5.42
CA LEU A 64 16.96 17.15 6.79
C LEU A 64 17.98 17.80 7.73
N GLN A 65 17.55 18.77 8.54
CA GLN A 65 18.42 19.47 9.50
C GLN A 65 19.71 20.08 8.89
N GLY A 66 19.67 20.45 7.60
CA GLY A 66 20.82 21.01 6.88
C GLY A 66 21.71 19.99 6.16
N GLU A 67 21.54 18.69 6.40
CA GLU A 67 22.27 17.63 5.70
C GLU A 67 21.48 17.09 4.50
N GLU A 68 22.19 16.80 3.41
CA GLU A 68 21.62 16.22 2.20
C GLU A 68 21.35 14.72 2.37
N VAL A 69 20.08 14.32 2.25
CA VAL A 69 19.69 12.92 2.35
C VAL A 69 19.98 12.23 1.02
N LYS A 70 20.85 11.21 1.07
CA LYS A 70 21.17 10.39 -0.10
C LYS A 70 19.91 9.70 -0.64
N LYS A 71 19.57 9.99 -1.90
CA LYS A 71 18.53 9.24 -2.62
C LYS A 71 19.03 7.83 -2.92
N VAL A 72 18.31 6.83 -2.43
CA VAL A 72 18.62 5.41 -2.69
C VAL A 72 17.44 4.77 -3.42
N GLN A 73 17.74 3.95 -4.42
CA GLN A 73 16.73 3.22 -5.20
C GLN A 73 15.99 2.14 -4.37
N GLU A 74 16.64 1.63 -3.33
CA GLU A 74 16.14 0.60 -2.43
C GLU A 74 16.54 0.93 -1.00
N PHE A 75 15.56 1.10 -0.12
CA PHE A 75 15.78 1.40 1.29
C PHE A 75 15.13 0.34 2.17
N LYS A 76 15.89 -0.17 3.15
CA LYS A 76 15.38 -1.13 4.14
C LYS A 76 14.97 -0.36 5.39
N TYR A 77 13.68 -0.33 5.67
CA TYR A 77 13.11 0.30 6.85
C TYR A 77 12.40 -0.74 7.72
N LEU A 78 12.84 -0.90 8.97
CA LEU A 78 12.25 -1.85 9.94
C LEU A 78 12.05 -3.27 9.36
N GLY A 79 12.94 -3.70 8.47
CA GLY A 79 12.86 -5.03 7.84
C GLY A 79 11.97 -5.11 6.59
N SER A 80 11.26 -4.05 6.21
CA SER A 80 10.54 -3.93 4.94
C SER A 80 11.35 -3.11 3.93
N THR A 81 11.29 -3.50 2.66
CA THR A 81 12.03 -2.85 1.58
C THR A 81 11.11 -1.92 0.80
N VAL A 82 11.48 -0.64 0.73
CA VAL A 82 10.78 0.36 -0.07
C VAL A 82 11.63 0.64 -1.31
N GLN A 83 10.99 0.58 -2.48
CA GLN A 83 11.60 0.91 -3.75
C GLN A 83 11.20 2.32 -4.18
N SER A 84 12.12 3.05 -4.81
CA SER A 84 11.88 4.38 -5.39
C SER A 84 10.77 4.40 -6.44
N ASN A 85 10.60 3.30 -7.19
CA ASN A 85 9.58 3.13 -8.21
C ASN A 85 8.20 2.72 -7.65
N GLY A 86 8.07 2.61 -6.32
CA GLY A 86 6.84 2.16 -5.67
C GLY A 86 6.45 0.70 -5.93
N GLU A 87 7.31 -0.09 -6.58
CA GLU A 87 7.03 -1.49 -6.82
C GLU A 87 7.24 -2.33 -5.57
N CYS A 88 6.41 -3.36 -5.45
CA CYS A 88 6.42 -4.30 -4.32
C CYS A 88 7.02 -5.66 -4.66
N GLY A 89 7.46 -5.87 -5.91
CA GLY A 89 7.93 -7.17 -6.38
C GLY A 89 9.15 -7.69 -5.61
N LYS A 90 10.11 -6.82 -5.28
CA LYS A 90 11.28 -7.23 -4.49
C LYS A 90 10.91 -7.63 -3.07
N GLU A 91 10.00 -6.89 -2.44
CA GLU A 91 9.56 -7.17 -1.07
C GLU A 91 8.84 -8.52 -1.00
N VAL A 92 7.94 -8.80 -1.94
CA VAL A 92 7.24 -10.09 -2.05
C VAL A 92 8.23 -11.25 -2.17
N LYS A 93 9.25 -11.11 -3.03
CA LYS A 93 10.30 -12.13 -3.19
C LYS A 93 11.09 -12.36 -1.90
N LYS A 94 11.44 -11.28 -1.18
CA LYS A 94 12.11 -11.38 0.13
C LYS A 94 11.24 -12.13 1.15
N ARG A 95 9.93 -11.90 1.15
CA ARG A 95 8.98 -12.62 2.02
C ARG A 95 8.81 -14.08 1.66
N VAL A 96 8.74 -14.41 0.37
CA VAL A 96 8.76 -15.80 -0.10
C VAL A 96 10.04 -16.50 0.38
N GLN A 97 11.19 -15.84 0.26
CA GLN A 97 12.47 -16.39 0.73
C GLN A 97 12.50 -16.58 2.25
N ALA A 98 11.98 -15.62 3.01
CA ALA A 98 11.84 -15.72 4.46
C ALA A 98 10.95 -16.91 4.87
N GLY A 99 9.83 -17.10 4.16
CA GLY A 99 8.95 -18.27 4.31
C GLY A 99 9.69 -19.58 4.06
N TRP A 100 10.43 -19.69 2.95
CA TRP A 100 11.25 -20.88 2.65
C TRP A 100 12.33 -21.15 3.70
N ASN A 101 12.96 -20.10 4.21
CA ASN A 101 13.97 -20.25 5.27
C ASN A 101 13.34 -20.75 6.57
N GLY A 102 12.15 -20.25 6.94
CA GLY A 102 11.37 -20.76 8.06
C GLY A 102 10.99 -22.23 7.85
N TRP A 103 10.46 -22.55 6.67
CA TRP A 103 10.06 -23.92 6.29
C TRP A 103 11.24 -24.90 6.38
N ARG A 104 12.42 -24.50 5.91
CA ARG A 104 13.64 -25.34 5.95
C ARG A 104 14.08 -25.67 7.36
N LYS A 105 13.89 -24.76 8.32
CA LYS A 105 14.22 -25.00 9.74
C LYS A 105 13.32 -26.04 10.38
N VAL A 106 12.05 -26.11 9.96
CA VAL A 106 11.06 -27.08 10.46
C VAL A 106 10.86 -28.27 9.51
N SER A 107 11.75 -28.44 8.52
CA SER A 107 11.62 -29.46 7.49
C SER A 107 11.63 -30.87 8.05
N GLY A 108 12.37 -31.14 9.13
CA GLY A 108 12.38 -32.45 9.79
C GLY A 108 10.98 -32.90 10.21
N VAL A 109 10.19 -32.00 10.80
CA VAL A 109 8.79 -32.26 11.19
C VAL A 109 7.86 -32.26 9.98
N LEU A 110 8.07 -31.35 9.03
CA LEU A 110 7.20 -31.23 7.86
C LEU A 110 7.37 -32.39 6.87
N CYS A 111 8.56 -32.98 6.77
CA CYS A 111 8.87 -34.06 5.85
C CYS A 111 8.72 -35.45 6.48
N ASP A 112 8.56 -35.56 7.80
CA ASP A 112 8.35 -36.85 8.46
C ASP A 112 6.99 -37.45 8.05
N ARG A 113 7.00 -38.70 7.59
CA ARG A 113 5.81 -39.44 7.17
C ARG A 113 4.94 -39.87 8.35
N LYS A 114 5.50 -39.99 9.55
CA LYS A 114 4.76 -40.38 10.78
C LYS A 114 3.85 -39.27 11.30
N ILE A 115 4.11 -38.02 10.89
CA ILE A 115 3.38 -36.86 11.38
C ILE A 115 2.16 -36.60 10.51
N SER A 116 1.00 -36.44 11.16
CA SER A 116 -0.26 -36.20 10.47
C SER A 116 -0.26 -34.87 9.71
N ALA A 117 -1.00 -34.82 8.60
CA ALA A 117 -1.12 -33.62 7.77
C ALA A 117 -1.65 -32.41 8.55
N ARG A 118 -2.50 -32.63 9.55
CA ARG A 118 -3.04 -31.58 10.42
C ARG A 118 -1.92 -30.88 11.20
N ILE A 119 -1.01 -31.64 11.82
CA ILE A 119 0.11 -31.08 12.59
C ILE A 119 1.06 -30.33 11.65
N LYS A 120 1.32 -30.87 10.45
CA LYS A 120 2.13 -30.17 9.43
C LYS A 120 1.50 -28.83 9.04
N GLY A 121 0.18 -28.79 8.93
CA GLY A 121 -0.60 -27.56 8.72
C GLY A 121 -0.47 -26.55 9.85
N GLU A 122 -0.49 -26.99 11.11
CA GLU A 122 -0.26 -26.12 12.27
C GLU A 122 1.15 -25.54 12.28
N VAL A 123 2.17 -26.36 12.03
CA VAL A 123 3.57 -25.92 11.95
C VAL A 123 3.73 -24.88 10.83
N TYR A 124 3.09 -25.09 9.68
CA TYR A 124 3.06 -24.09 8.62
C TYR A 124 2.40 -22.78 9.06
N ARG A 125 1.24 -22.85 9.72
CA ARG A 125 0.50 -21.67 10.21
C ARG A 125 1.30 -20.86 11.24
N THR A 126 2.10 -21.53 12.06
CA THR A 126 2.82 -20.91 13.19
C THR A 126 4.18 -20.33 12.79
N VAL A 127 4.92 -21.02 11.92
CA VAL A 127 6.31 -20.62 11.58
C VAL A 127 6.40 -19.94 10.22
N VAL A 128 5.81 -20.56 9.20
CA VAL A 128 6.05 -20.17 7.80
C VAL A 128 5.13 -19.01 7.40
N ARG A 129 3.85 -19.12 7.74
CA ARG A 129 2.84 -18.12 7.38
C ARG A 129 3.13 -16.72 7.94
N PRO A 130 3.50 -16.53 9.22
CA PRO A 130 3.84 -15.21 9.73
C PRO A 130 5.08 -14.62 9.05
N ALA A 131 6.09 -15.45 8.74
CA ALA A 131 7.28 -15.01 8.02
C ALA A 131 6.98 -14.49 6.60
N MET A 132 6.01 -15.12 5.92
CA MET A 132 5.54 -14.66 4.60
C MET A 132 4.64 -13.42 4.69
N LEU A 133 3.80 -13.31 5.72
CA LEU A 133 2.83 -12.23 5.87
C LEU A 133 3.43 -10.91 6.36
N TYR A 134 4.55 -10.97 7.08
CA TYR A 134 5.18 -9.78 7.63
C TYR A 134 5.39 -8.71 6.55
N GLY A 135 4.98 -7.48 6.82
CA GLY A 135 5.18 -6.35 5.92
C GLY A 135 4.27 -6.34 4.67
N LEU A 136 3.50 -7.39 4.39
CA LEU A 136 2.54 -7.40 3.28
C LEU A 136 1.26 -6.58 3.57
N GLU A 137 1.04 -6.23 4.83
CA GLU A 137 -0.05 -5.35 5.29
C GLU A 137 0.11 -3.93 4.76
N THR A 138 1.35 -3.43 4.70
CA THR A 138 1.70 -2.06 4.31
C THR A 138 1.99 -1.92 2.81
N VAL A 139 1.90 -3.01 2.06
CA VAL A 139 2.33 -3.08 0.67
C VAL A 139 1.13 -3.34 -0.24
N SER A 140 1.02 -2.56 -1.31
CA SER A 140 0.00 -2.70 -2.35
C SER A 140 0.33 -3.88 -3.28
N LEU A 141 -0.24 -5.05 -3.00
CA LEU A 141 -0.08 -6.24 -3.85
C LEU A 141 -0.91 -6.15 -5.13
N ARG A 142 -0.30 -6.44 -6.27
CA ARG A 142 -1.00 -6.71 -7.54
C ARG A 142 -1.34 -8.20 -7.63
N LYS A 143 -2.32 -8.55 -8.47
CA LYS A 143 -2.76 -9.94 -8.69
C LYS A 143 -1.62 -10.92 -8.99
N ARG A 144 -0.63 -10.49 -9.79
CA ARG A 144 0.57 -11.29 -10.11
C ARG A 144 1.35 -11.70 -8.87
N GLN A 145 1.54 -10.78 -7.92
CA GLN A 145 2.29 -11.04 -6.69
C GLN A 145 1.50 -11.90 -5.70
N GLU A 146 0.17 -11.73 -5.65
CA GLU A 146 -0.70 -12.62 -4.88
C GLU A 146 -0.60 -14.06 -5.39
N SER A 147 -0.65 -14.25 -6.73
CA SER A 147 -0.44 -15.58 -7.33
C SER A 147 0.94 -16.16 -7.01
N GLU A 148 2.00 -15.34 -7.02
CA GLU A 148 3.36 -15.79 -6.67
C GLU A 148 3.45 -16.31 -5.21
N LEU A 149 2.81 -15.59 -4.28
CA LEU A 149 2.72 -16.00 -2.87
C LEU A 149 1.91 -17.29 -2.71
N GLU A 150 0.79 -17.44 -3.41
CA GLU A 150 -0.02 -18.66 -3.37
C GLU A 150 0.69 -19.87 -3.97
N VAL A 151 1.45 -19.68 -5.05
CA VAL A 151 2.28 -20.73 -5.65
C VAL A 151 3.36 -21.18 -4.66
N ALA A 152 4.00 -20.25 -3.97
CA ALA A 152 4.99 -20.57 -2.95
C ALA A 152 4.38 -21.36 -1.77
N GLU A 153 3.23 -20.92 -1.24
CA GLU A 153 2.47 -21.64 -0.19
C GLU A 153 2.14 -23.07 -0.64
N LEU A 154 1.52 -23.22 -1.81
CA LEU A 154 1.11 -24.53 -2.31
C LEU A 154 2.29 -25.45 -2.56
N LYS A 155 3.45 -24.92 -2.98
CA LYS A 155 4.66 -25.71 -3.16
C LYS A 155 5.18 -26.23 -1.82
N MET A 156 5.20 -25.40 -0.78
CA MET A 156 5.59 -25.80 0.58
C MET A 156 4.63 -26.85 1.17
N LEU A 157 3.32 -26.68 0.98
CA LEU A 157 2.31 -27.63 1.46
C LEU A 157 2.35 -28.96 0.70
N ARG A 158 2.56 -28.94 -0.62
CA ARG A 158 2.76 -30.15 -1.42
C ARG A 158 3.97 -30.94 -0.92
N PHE A 159 5.08 -30.24 -0.70
CA PHE A 159 6.30 -30.87 -0.23
C PHE A 159 6.10 -31.54 1.13
N SER A 160 5.45 -30.87 2.09
CA SER A 160 5.19 -31.45 3.42
C SER A 160 4.25 -32.66 3.37
N LEU A 161 3.29 -32.68 2.43
CA LEU A 161 2.37 -33.80 2.24
C LEU A 161 2.91 -34.92 1.34
N GLY A 162 4.10 -34.73 0.74
CA GLY A 162 4.66 -35.69 -0.22
C GLY A 162 3.88 -35.78 -1.54
N VAL A 163 3.10 -34.75 -1.88
CA VAL A 163 2.26 -34.72 -3.09
C VAL A 163 3.02 -34.04 -4.22
N THR A 164 3.11 -34.74 -5.34
CA THR A 164 3.73 -34.26 -6.57
C THR A 164 2.68 -33.64 -7.51
N ARG A 165 3.14 -33.04 -8.62
CA ARG A 165 2.23 -32.56 -9.66
C ARG A 165 1.60 -33.70 -10.46
N LEU A 166 2.21 -34.89 -10.43
CA LEU A 166 1.73 -36.07 -11.17
C LEU A 166 0.46 -36.66 -10.54
N ASP A 167 0.27 -36.45 -9.23
CA ASP A 167 -0.90 -36.93 -8.50
C ASP A 167 -2.20 -36.20 -8.91
N ARG A 168 -2.10 -35.12 -9.69
CA ARG A 168 -3.23 -34.32 -10.21
C ARG A 168 -4.25 -33.90 -9.13
N ILE A 169 -3.80 -33.77 -7.89
CA ILE A 169 -4.63 -33.36 -6.75
C ILE A 169 -4.95 -31.87 -6.84
N ARG A 170 -6.22 -31.53 -6.67
CA ARG A 170 -6.73 -30.15 -6.64
C ARG A 170 -6.11 -29.35 -5.48
N ASN A 171 -5.82 -28.08 -5.73
CA ASN A 171 -5.24 -27.18 -4.73
C ASN A 171 -6.13 -27.01 -3.49
N GLU A 172 -7.45 -27.06 -3.67
CA GLU A 172 -8.41 -26.98 -2.56
C GLU A 172 -8.25 -28.15 -1.59
N TYR A 173 -8.03 -29.35 -2.12
CA TYR A 173 -7.87 -30.55 -1.30
C TYR A 173 -6.58 -30.50 -0.48
N ILE A 174 -5.46 -30.11 -1.09
CA ILE A 174 -4.16 -29.94 -0.41
C ILE A 174 -4.28 -29.00 0.80
N ARG A 175 -4.95 -27.86 0.59
CA ARG A 175 -5.22 -26.88 1.66
C ARG A 175 -6.17 -27.44 2.72
N GLY A 176 -7.22 -28.15 2.30
CA GLY A 176 -8.17 -28.81 3.19
C GLY A 176 -7.51 -29.86 4.09
N THR A 177 -6.66 -30.72 3.54
CA THR A 177 -5.92 -31.77 4.27
C THR A 177 -4.97 -31.18 5.32
N ALA A 178 -4.36 -30.03 5.04
CA ALA A 178 -3.53 -29.30 6.01
C ALA A 178 -4.34 -28.37 6.93
N HIS A 179 -5.65 -28.22 6.72
CA HIS A 179 -6.51 -27.23 7.39
C HIS A 179 -5.99 -25.78 7.26
N VAL A 180 -5.37 -25.44 6.12
CA VAL A 180 -4.74 -24.15 5.87
C VAL A 180 -5.61 -23.33 4.92
N GLY A 181 -6.17 -22.20 5.37
CA GLY A 181 -6.90 -21.25 4.50
C GLY A 181 -6.00 -20.60 3.44
N ARG A 182 -6.55 -19.93 2.43
CA ARG A 182 -5.72 -19.30 1.38
C ARG A 182 -4.88 -18.16 1.93
N LEU A 183 -3.64 -18.03 1.46
CA LEU A 183 -2.76 -16.94 1.87
C LEU A 183 -3.32 -15.56 1.51
N GLY A 184 -3.93 -15.39 0.34
CA GLY A 184 -4.53 -14.12 -0.08
C GLY A 184 -5.65 -13.65 0.86
N ASP A 185 -6.49 -14.57 1.32
CA ASP A 185 -7.54 -14.27 2.32
C ASP A 185 -6.92 -13.80 3.63
N LYS A 186 -5.82 -14.44 4.03
CA LYS A 186 -5.12 -14.05 5.26
C LYS A 186 -4.45 -12.69 5.13
N VAL A 187 -3.86 -12.35 3.98
CA VAL A 187 -3.33 -11.00 3.74
C VAL A 187 -4.44 -9.95 3.87
N ARG A 188 -5.63 -10.20 3.30
CA ARG A 188 -6.78 -9.30 3.43
C ARG A 188 -7.22 -9.16 4.88
N GLU A 189 -7.33 -10.26 5.61
CA GLU A 189 -7.67 -10.24 7.04
C GLU A 189 -6.68 -9.40 7.85
N THR A 190 -5.37 -9.57 7.60
CA THR A 190 -4.35 -8.81 8.34
C THR A 190 -4.37 -7.32 7.99
N ARG A 191 -4.63 -6.96 6.72
CA ARG A 191 -4.85 -5.55 6.32
C ARG A 191 -6.05 -4.93 7.04
N LEU A 192 -7.17 -5.65 7.13
CA LEU A 192 -8.35 -5.17 7.84
C LEU A 192 -8.09 -5.04 9.35
N ARG A 193 -7.34 -5.97 9.93
CA ARG A 193 -6.91 -5.90 11.33
C ARG A 193 -6.03 -4.67 11.59
N TRP A 194 -5.07 -4.40 10.69
CA TRP A 194 -4.23 -3.21 10.74
C TRP A 194 -5.07 -1.94 10.62
N PHE A 195 -5.98 -1.88 9.65
CA PHE A 195 -6.89 -0.76 9.48
C PHE A 195 -7.74 -0.51 10.74
N GLY A 196 -8.31 -1.56 11.33
CA GLY A 196 -9.05 -1.45 12.58
C GLY A 196 -8.19 -0.97 13.76
N HIS A 197 -6.90 -1.33 13.79
CA HIS A 197 -5.95 -0.78 14.77
C HIS A 197 -5.72 0.72 14.55
N VAL A 198 -5.56 1.16 13.30
CA VAL A 198 -5.44 2.58 12.94
C VAL A 198 -6.70 3.36 13.30
N GLN A 199 -7.90 2.81 13.06
CA GLN A 199 -9.17 3.46 13.40
C GLN A 199 -9.43 3.58 14.91
N ARG A 200 -8.99 2.61 15.72
CA ARG A 200 -9.10 2.66 17.18
C ARG A 200 -8.12 3.65 17.81
N ARG A 201 -7.12 4.11 17.06
CA ARG A 201 -6.26 5.19 17.50
C ARG A 201 -7.10 6.47 17.47
N GLU A 202 -7.43 7.02 18.64
CA GLU A 202 -8.00 8.36 18.75
C GLU A 202 -7.16 9.31 17.91
N THR A 203 -7.87 10.14 17.14
CA THR A 203 -7.45 11.16 16.20
C THR A 203 -6.00 11.54 16.37
N ILE A 204 -5.23 11.40 15.29
CA ILE A 204 -3.96 12.07 15.03
C ILE A 204 -3.87 13.28 15.96
N ARG A 205 -3.02 13.19 17.01
CA ARG A 205 -2.46 14.39 17.63
C ARG A 205 -2.00 15.21 16.46
N THR A 206 -2.76 16.26 16.15
CA THR A 206 -2.41 17.25 15.17
C THR A 206 -0.95 17.54 15.42
N TRP A 207 -0.11 17.35 14.40
CA TRP A 207 1.21 17.94 14.41
C TRP A 207 0.96 19.45 14.42
N HIS A 208 0.59 20.01 15.58
CA HIS A 208 0.88 21.37 15.93
C HIS A 208 2.40 21.41 15.91
N VAL A 209 2.93 21.75 14.74
CA VAL A 209 4.25 22.33 14.61
C VAL A 209 4.16 23.63 15.41
N ASN A 210 4.37 23.53 16.72
CA ASN A 210 4.74 24.67 17.53
C ASN A 210 6.15 25.02 17.09
N LEU A 211 6.24 25.88 16.09
CA LEU A 211 7.38 26.77 15.90
C LEU A 211 7.42 27.65 17.15
N VAL A 212 8.32 27.32 18.07
CA VAL A 212 8.94 28.26 18.99
C VAL A 212 10.37 28.41 18.54
#